data_AF-A0A9E1QUZ6-F1
#
_entry.id   AF-A0A9E1QUZ6-F1
#
_cell.length_a   1.000
_cell.length_b   1.000
_cell.length_c   1.000
_cell.angle_alpha   90.00
_cell.angle_beta   90.00
_cell.angle_gamma   90.00
#
_symmetry.space_group_name_H-M   'P 1'
#
loop_
_entity.id
_entity.type
_entity.pdbx_description
1 polymer ?
#
loop_
_entity_poly.entity_id
_entity_poly.type
_entity_poly.pdbx_seq_one_letter_code
_entity_poly.pdbx_strand_id
1 'polypeptide(L)'
;FKKSSAKGASVFILSRSGATSETARYLAKRENSTDLIGGSGSVSLDDKDPVLASVLLDLSMTATLNSSLDLGKSVLKSMGNIARLHKNYVEEAGFVVLKSPDIPSILIETGFISNPSEAKKLANKTYQKKLAYSIFKGITQYFSGNYPIGTLLASEKSDIERPRHYVVLPGDTAYKISKKYKISVKKLIKLNNLKGDKIYSGQKLRITDK
;
A
#
# COMPACT_ATOMS: atom_id res chain seq x y z
N PHE A 1 -30.51 -5.07 10.72
CA PHE A 1 -30.48 -5.80 9.44
C PHE A 1 -31.41 -7.02 9.51
N LYS A 2 -32.61 -6.99 8.91
CA LYS A 2 -33.62 -8.08 9.00
C LYS A 2 -34.11 -8.62 7.64
N LYS A 3 -33.58 -8.14 6.52
CA LYS A 3 -33.99 -8.63 5.19
C LYS A 3 -33.12 -9.81 4.79
N SER A 4 -33.71 -11.01 4.78
CA SER A 4 -33.08 -12.25 4.28
C SER A 4 -32.77 -12.21 2.78
N SER A 5 -33.28 -11.21 2.05
CA SER A 5 -33.04 -11.02 0.61
C SER A 5 -31.71 -10.37 0.26
N ALA A 6 -31.04 -9.71 1.21
CA ALA A 6 -29.68 -9.19 1.00
C ALA A 6 -28.71 -10.35 0.76
N LYS A 7 -27.84 -10.20 -0.25
CA LYS A 7 -26.89 -11.24 -0.68
C LYS A 7 -25.71 -10.62 -1.43
N GLY A 8 -24.60 -11.34 -1.43
CA GLY A 8 -23.38 -10.96 -2.12
C GLY A 8 -22.38 -10.25 -1.21
N ALA A 9 -21.15 -10.21 -1.68
CA ALA A 9 -20.04 -9.55 -1.01
C ALA A 9 -19.94 -8.06 -1.41
N SER A 10 -19.41 -7.24 -0.50
CA SER A 10 -19.17 -5.81 -0.69
C SER A 10 -17.80 -5.41 -0.14
N VAL A 11 -17.25 -4.31 -0.66
CA VAL A 11 -16.03 -3.68 -0.14
C VAL A 11 -16.35 -2.22 0.12
N PHE A 12 -15.99 -1.74 1.31
CA PHE A 12 -16.25 -0.39 1.78
C PHE A 12 -14.95 0.37 2.06
N ILE A 13 -14.96 1.67 1.81
CA ILE A 13 -13.95 2.64 2.27
C ILE A 13 -14.61 3.70 3.16
N LEU A 14 -13.78 4.47 3.86
CA LEU A 14 -14.25 5.62 4.64
C LEU A 14 -14.85 6.68 3.71
N SER A 15 -16.06 7.14 4.02
CA SER A 15 -16.70 8.25 3.30
C SER A 15 -15.97 9.58 3.53
N ARG A 16 -15.96 10.48 2.53
CA ARG A 16 -15.33 11.82 2.65
C ARG A 16 -15.90 12.65 3.79
N SER A 17 -17.22 12.63 4.00
CA SER A 17 -17.87 13.32 5.13
C SER A 17 -17.52 12.70 6.49
N GLY A 18 -17.35 11.37 6.53
CA GLY A 18 -16.87 10.66 7.71
C GLY A 18 -15.39 10.91 8.02
N ALA A 19 -14.60 11.31 7.02
CA ALA A 19 -13.20 11.69 7.18
C ALA A 19 -13.05 13.09 7.80
N THR A 20 -13.90 14.06 7.45
CA THR A 20 -13.70 15.48 7.77
C THR A 20 -14.30 15.98 9.09
N SER A 21 -15.40 15.42 9.62
CA SER A 21 -16.13 16.11 10.72
C SER A 21 -15.60 15.89 12.14
N GLU A 22 -14.96 14.74 12.42
CA GLU A 22 -14.55 14.34 13.78
C GLU A 22 -13.11 13.82 13.85
N THR A 23 -12.50 13.53 12.70
CA THR A 23 -11.24 12.78 12.63
C THR A 23 -10.05 13.66 12.94
N ALA A 24 -10.03 14.93 12.50
CA ALA A 24 -8.99 15.89 12.89
C ALA A 24 -8.98 16.13 14.41
N ARG A 25 -10.16 16.25 15.03
CA ARG A 25 -10.29 16.44 16.49
C ARG A 25 -9.96 15.17 17.28
N TYR A 26 -10.34 14.00 16.78
CA TYR A 26 -10.00 12.70 17.37
C TYR A 26 -8.50 12.38 17.24
N LEU A 27 -7.88 12.64 16.07
CA LEU A 27 -6.47 12.42 15.82
C LEU A 27 -5.59 13.43 16.57
N ALA A 28 -5.93 14.72 16.59
CA ALA A 28 -5.22 15.69 17.42
C ALA A 28 -5.24 15.32 18.91
N LYS A 29 -6.36 14.76 19.40
CA LYS A 29 -6.44 14.22 20.77
C LYS A 29 -5.63 12.95 20.95
N ARG A 30 -5.54 12.08 19.93
CA ARG A 30 -4.73 10.85 19.99
C ARG A 30 -3.24 11.14 19.91
N GLU A 31 -2.78 11.96 18.98
CA GLU A 31 -1.37 12.37 18.83
C GLU A 31 -0.85 13.04 20.12
N ASN A 32 -1.61 13.96 20.72
CA ASN A 32 -1.27 14.54 22.03
C ASN A 32 -1.26 13.53 23.19
N SER A 33 -1.84 12.34 23.00
CA SER A 33 -1.93 11.28 24.03
C SER A 33 -1.01 10.09 23.78
N THR A 34 -0.39 10.01 22.62
CA THR A 34 0.44 8.86 22.21
C THR A 34 1.78 9.34 21.66
N ASP A 35 2.64 9.74 22.58
CA ASP A 35 4.07 9.61 22.34
C ASP A 35 4.38 8.10 22.28
N LEU A 36 4.96 7.64 21.17
CA LEU A 36 5.25 6.24 20.82
C LEU A 36 4.06 5.31 20.48
N ILE A 37 3.94 4.96 19.19
CA ILE A 37 4.22 3.60 18.67
C ILE A 37 4.09 3.61 17.13
N GLY A 38 5.23 3.43 16.45
CA GLY A 38 5.32 2.68 15.19
C GLY A 38 5.23 3.46 13.87
N GLY A 39 6.35 3.98 13.40
CA GLY A 39 6.53 4.33 11.98
C GLY A 39 7.65 5.34 11.73
N SER A 40 8.82 4.86 11.30
CA SER A 40 10.02 5.67 10.97
C SER A 40 9.85 6.54 9.70
N GLY A 41 8.76 7.29 9.58
CA GLY A 41 8.49 8.13 8.41
C GLY A 41 7.39 9.18 8.57
N SER A 42 6.68 9.26 9.70
CA SER A 42 5.69 10.31 9.91
C SER A 42 6.39 11.61 10.31
N VAL A 43 6.08 12.67 9.56
CA VAL A 43 6.50 14.03 9.88
C VAL A 43 5.93 14.38 11.26
N SER A 44 6.79 14.56 12.27
CA SER A 44 6.35 15.02 13.59
C SER A 44 5.62 16.36 13.44
N LEU A 45 4.41 16.41 13.99
CA LEU A 45 3.53 17.59 13.97
C LEU A 45 3.62 18.39 15.27
N ASP A 46 4.41 17.93 16.26
CA ASP A 46 4.46 18.49 17.61
C ASP A 46 4.94 19.94 17.64
N ASP A 47 5.81 20.31 16.70
CA ASP A 47 6.36 21.66 16.55
C ASP A 47 5.72 22.48 15.42
N LYS A 48 4.56 22.04 14.87
CA LYS A 48 3.91 22.69 13.72
C LYS A 48 2.71 23.54 14.13
N ASP A 49 2.51 24.65 13.41
CA ASP A 49 1.30 25.46 13.52
C ASP A 49 0.06 24.56 13.37
N PRO A 50 -0.95 24.65 14.27
CA PRO A 50 -2.17 23.86 14.20
C PRO A 50 -2.87 23.87 12.82
N VAL A 51 -2.79 24.99 12.09
CA VAL A 51 -3.33 25.13 10.73
C VAL A 51 -2.51 24.33 9.72
N LEU A 52 -1.17 24.36 9.82
CA LEU A 52 -0.30 23.56 8.96
C LEU A 52 -0.48 22.06 9.24
N ALA A 53 -0.60 21.67 10.50
CA ALA A 53 -0.87 20.30 10.90
C ALA A 53 -2.21 19.80 10.35
N SER A 54 -3.28 20.62 10.38
CA SER A 54 -4.57 20.25 9.79
C SER A 54 -4.51 20.09 8.28
N VAL A 55 -3.78 20.96 7.58
CA VAL A 55 -3.63 20.86 6.11
C VAL A 55 -2.84 19.61 5.74
N LEU A 56 -1.72 19.33 6.42
CA LEU A 56 -0.92 18.12 6.18
C LEU A 56 -1.73 16.85 6.46
N LEU A 57 -2.53 16.86 7.54
CA LEU A 57 -3.42 15.77 7.89
C LEU A 57 -4.49 15.54 6.82
N ASP A 58 -5.14 16.60 6.33
CA ASP A 58 -6.16 16.51 5.28
C ASP A 58 -5.59 15.99 3.96
N LEU A 59 -4.38 16.43 3.61
CA LEU A 59 -3.65 15.92 2.44
C LEU A 59 -3.32 14.43 2.59
N SER A 60 -2.82 14.02 3.75
CA SER A 60 -2.52 12.62 4.06
C SER A 60 -3.78 11.76 4.00
N MET A 61 -4.86 12.19 4.65
CA MET A 61 -6.17 11.54 4.61
C MET A 61 -6.69 11.40 3.17
N THR A 62 -6.60 12.47 2.38
CA THR A 62 -7.05 12.45 0.97
C THR A 62 -6.23 11.45 0.14
N ALA A 63 -4.91 11.43 0.30
CA ALA A 63 -4.04 10.46 -0.36
C ALA A 63 -4.39 9.03 0.06
N THR A 64 -4.53 8.79 1.37
CA THR A 64 -4.89 7.48 1.94
C THR A 64 -6.26 7.00 1.48
N LEU A 65 -7.25 7.88 1.36
CA LEU A 65 -8.58 7.55 0.82
C LEU A 65 -8.51 7.15 -0.65
N ASN A 66 -7.73 7.86 -1.48
CA ASN A 66 -7.53 7.49 -2.88
C ASN A 66 -6.85 6.12 -2.99
N SER A 67 -5.79 5.86 -2.20
CA SER A 67 -5.16 4.54 -2.13
C SER A 67 -6.11 3.45 -1.65
N SER A 68 -6.98 3.74 -0.67
CA SER A 68 -7.99 2.82 -0.17
C SER A 68 -9.02 2.48 -1.24
N LEU A 69 -9.43 3.46 -2.06
CA LEU A 69 -10.33 3.25 -3.18
C LEU A 69 -9.72 2.31 -4.23
N ASP A 70 -8.45 2.52 -4.60
CA ASP A 70 -7.77 1.69 -5.59
C ASP A 70 -7.52 0.27 -5.08
N LEU A 71 -7.11 0.14 -3.81
CA LEU A 71 -7.02 -1.16 -3.12
C LEU A 71 -8.39 -1.86 -3.11
N GLY A 72 -9.44 -1.14 -2.72
CA GLY A 72 -10.80 -1.65 -2.66
C GLY A 72 -11.30 -2.13 -4.02
N LYS A 73 -11.04 -1.38 -5.11
CA LYS A 73 -11.40 -1.78 -6.49
C LYS A 73 -10.68 -3.06 -6.89
N SER A 74 -9.38 -3.18 -6.59
CA SER A 74 -8.59 -4.38 -6.89
C SER A 74 -9.15 -5.62 -6.18
N VAL A 75 -9.43 -5.48 -4.88
CA VAL A 75 -10.01 -6.56 -4.06
C VAL A 75 -11.42 -6.92 -4.52
N LEU A 76 -12.29 -5.94 -4.77
CA LEU A 76 -13.66 -6.17 -5.23
C LEU A 76 -13.69 -6.91 -6.57
N LYS A 77 -12.85 -6.48 -7.53
CA LYS A 77 -12.71 -7.14 -8.84
C LYS A 77 -12.27 -8.59 -8.69
N SER A 78 -11.30 -8.86 -7.81
CA SER A 78 -10.84 -10.23 -7.56
C SER A 78 -11.95 -11.09 -6.95
N MET A 79 -12.65 -10.56 -5.94
CA MET A 79 -13.74 -11.24 -5.22
C MET A 79 -14.92 -11.59 -6.15
N GLY A 80 -15.23 -10.72 -7.11
CA GLY A 80 -16.30 -10.95 -8.10
C GLY A 80 -16.15 -12.23 -8.93
N ASN A 81 -14.94 -12.82 -8.98
CA ASN A 81 -14.71 -14.10 -9.66
C ASN A 81 -15.14 -15.33 -8.83
N ILE A 82 -15.33 -15.16 -7.51
CA ILE A 82 -15.61 -16.25 -6.56
C ILE A 82 -16.98 -16.07 -5.89
N ALA A 83 -17.34 -14.83 -5.56
CA ALA A 83 -18.57 -14.47 -4.88
C ALA A 83 -19.41 -13.54 -5.76
N ARG A 84 -20.74 -13.67 -5.67
CA ARG A 84 -21.63 -12.65 -6.22
C ARG A 84 -21.37 -11.35 -5.49
N LEU A 85 -21.24 -10.24 -6.21
CA LEU A 85 -21.14 -8.92 -5.58
C LEU A 85 -22.53 -8.37 -5.28
N HIS A 86 -22.67 -7.69 -4.13
CA HIS A 86 -23.86 -6.92 -3.82
C HIS A 86 -23.92 -5.64 -4.68
N LYS A 87 -22.77 -4.97 -4.83
CA LYS A 87 -22.52 -3.85 -5.74
C LYS A 87 -21.23 -4.10 -6.54
N ASN A 88 -21.21 -3.68 -7.80
CA ASN A 88 -20.03 -3.81 -8.66
C ASN A 88 -19.05 -2.63 -8.52
N TYR A 89 -19.20 -1.82 -7.46
CA TYR A 89 -18.33 -0.70 -7.12
C TYR A 89 -18.04 -0.70 -5.63
N VAL A 90 -16.94 -0.05 -5.23
CA VAL A 90 -16.57 0.14 -3.82
C VAL A 90 -17.54 1.13 -3.18
N GLU A 91 -18.10 0.76 -2.04
CA GLU A 91 -19.06 1.58 -1.31
C GLU A 91 -18.35 2.50 -0.30
N GLU A 92 -18.98 3.61 0.06
CA GLU A 92 -18.46 4.54 1.07
C GLU A 92 -19.32 4.51 2.34
N ALA A 93 -18.69 4.49 3.51
CA ALA A 93 -19.38 4.49 4.79
C ALA A 93 -18.57 5.13 5.92
N GLY A 94 -19.24 5.60 6.97
CA GLY A 94 -18.63 6.27 8.12
C GLY A 94 -18.01 5.34 9.17
N PHE A 95 -17.37 4.23 8.77
CA PHE A 95 -16.81 3.27 9.72
C PHE A 95 -15.56 3.82 10.43
N VAL A 96 -15.60 3.90 11.76
CA VAL A 96 -14.48 4.40 12.59
C VAL A 96 -13.21 3.56 12.40
N VAL A 97 -13.34 2.26 12.17
CA VAL A 97 -12.21 1.35 11.95
C VAL A 97 -11.41 1.65 10.68
N LEU A 98 -11.93 2.50 9.79
CA LEU A 98 -11.28 2.90 8.54
C LEU A 98 -10.58 4.27 8.63
N LYS A 99 -10.54 4.90 9.82
CA LYS A 99 -10.03 6.26 10.03
C LYS A 99 -8.51 6.29 10.35
N SER A 100 -7.68 5.78 9.44
CA SER A 100 -6.22 5.98 9.51
C SER A 100 -5.78 7.06 8.51
N PRO A 101 -5.01 8.09 8.91
CA PRO A 101 -4.54 9.14 7.99
C PRO A 101 -3.45 8.68 7.02
N ASP A 102 -2.76 7.60 7.34
CA ASP A 102 -1.50 7.16 6.75
C ASP A 102 -1.53 5.68 6.27
N ILE A 103 -2.61 4.95 6.58
CA ILE A 103 -2.76 3.53 6.24
C ILE A 103 -4.04 3.33 5.40
N PRO A 104 -3.91 2.91 4.12
CA PRO A 104 -5.06 2.57 3.30
C PRO A 104 -5.90 1.45 3.95
N SER A 105 -7.19 1.72 4.15
CA SER A 105 -8.08 0.87 4.94
C SER A 105 -9.36 0.54 4.16
N ILE A 106 -9.71 -0.74 4.13
CA ILE A 106 -10.95 -1.24 3.52
C ILE A 106 -11.69 -2.16 4.49
N LEU A 107 -13.02 -2.19 4.43
CA LEU A 107 -13.85 -3.18 5.11
C LEU A 107 -14.45 -4.13 4.06
N ILE A 108 -14.30 -5.42 4.29
CA ILE A 108 -14.81 -6.46 3.38
C ILE A 108 -16.00 -7.16 4.03
N GLU A 109 -17.16 -7.04 3.41
CA GLU A 109 -18.33 -7.86 3.74
C GLU A 109 -18.32 -9.10 2.86
N THR A 110 -18.15 -10.27 3.47
CA THR A 110 -17.98 -11.54 2.74
C THR A 110 -19.30 -12.19 2.32
N GLY A 111 -20.41 -11.72 2.89
CA GLY A 111 -21.77 -12.17 2.60
C GLY A 111 -22.69 -11.98 3.82
N PHE A 112 -23.99 -12.14 3.61
CA PHE A 112 -25.00 -11.89 4.63
C PHE A 112 -25.32 -13.16 5.43
N ILE A 113 -24.91 -13.23 6.70
CA ILE A 113 -25.24 -14.39 7.56
C ILE A 113 -26.76 -14.55 7.79
N SER A 114 -27.52 -13.46 7.65
CA SER A 114 -28.99 -13.46 7.70
C SER A 114 -29.64 -14.13 6.48
N ASN A 115 -28.90 -14.37 5.40
CA ASN A 115 -29.35 -15.11 4.23
C ASN A 115 -28.92 -16.58 4.36
N PRO A 116 -29.85 -17.55 4.47
CA PRO A 116 -29.50 -18.96 4.70
C PRO A 116 -28.58 -19.56 3.62
N SER A 117 -28.70 -19.12 2.37
CA SER A 117 -27.85 -19.62 1.28
C SER A 117 -26.42 -19.09 1.37
N GLU A 118 -26.23 -17.84 1.81
CA GLU A 118 -24.91 -17.24 2.03
C GLU A 118 -24.30 -17.79 3.32
N ALA A 119 -25.08 -17.95 4.40
CA ALA A 119 -24.63 -18.57 5.65
C ALA A 119 -24.05 -19.97 5.43
N LYS A 120 -24.70 -20.81 4.60
CA LYS A 120 -24.18 -22.14 4.20
C LYS A 120 -22.83 -22.05 3.49
N LYS A 121 -22.63 -21.07 2.61
CA LYS A 121 -21.33 -20.83 1.94
C LYS A 121 -20.29 -20.35 2.95
N LEU A 122 -20.64 -19.40 3.81
CA LEU A 122 -19.76 -18.83 4.82
C LEU A 122 -19.33 -19.86 5.88
N ALA A 123 -20.13 -20.90 6.14
CA ALA A 123 -19.76 -22.03 6.99
C ALA A 123 -18.83 -23.06 6.29
N ASN A 124 -18.69 -22.99 4.96
CA ASN A 124 -17.91 -23.95 4.18
C ASN A 124 -16.43 -23.55 4.10
N LYS A 125 -15.53 -24.38 4.67
CA LYS A 125 -14.08 -24.13 4.69
C LYS A 125 -13.46 -23.97 3.30
N THR A 126 -13.93 -24.71 2.30
CA THR A 126 -13.44 -24.60 0.91
C THR A 126 -13.83 -23.26 0.30
N TYR A 127 -15.06 -22.79 0.55
CA TYR A 127 -15.50 -21.46 0.12
C TYR A 127 -14.68 -20.35 0.81
N GLN A 128 -14.49 -20.43 2.12
CA GLN A 128 -13.64 -19.49 2.88
C GLN A 128 -12.23 -19.41 2.31
N LYS A 129 -11.59 -20.55 2.01
CA LYS A 129 -10.24 -20.58 1.38
C LYS A 129 -10.22 -19.91 0.00
N LYS A 130 -11.21 -20.18 -0.84
CA LYS A 130 -11.31 -19.55 -2.17
C LYS A 130 -11.49 -18.03 -2.05
N LEU A 131 -12.32 -17.58 -1.11
CA LEU A 131 -12.55 -16.16 -0.86
C LEU A 131 -11.29 -15.47 -0.31
N ALA A 132 -10.63 -16.08 0.69
CA ALA A 132 -9.38 -15.57 1.24
C ALA A 132 -8.28 -15.47 0.18
N TYR A 133 -8.12 -16.49 -0.67
CA TYR A 133 -7.18 -16.45 -1.79
C TYR A 133 -7.51 -15.35 -2.79
N SER A 134 -8.79 -15.12 -3.06
CA SER A 134 -9.24 -14.03 -3.93
C SER A 134 -8.93 -12.65 -3.35
N ILE A 135 -9.12 -12.45 -2.04
CA ILE A 135 -8.72 -11.22 -1.35
C ILE A 135 -7.20 -11.02 -1.44
N PHE A 136 -6.42 -12.07 -1.12
CA PHE A 136 -4.96 -12.07 -1.27
C PHE A 136 -4.51 -11.70 -2.69
N LYS A 137 -5.14 -12.28 -3.72
CA LYS A 137 -4.88 -11.94 -5.11
C LYS A 137 -5.19 -10.47 -5.42
N GLY A 138 -6.29 -9.93 -4.90
CA GLY A 138 -6.63 -8.51 -5.08
C GLY A 138 -5.62 -7.57 -4.40
N ILE A 139 -5.16 -7.91 -3.20
CA ILE A 139 -4.13 -7.14 -2.47
C ILE A 139 -2.79 -7.17 -3.22
N THR A 140 -2.33 -8.35 -3.64
CA THR A 140 -1.08 -8.50 -4.40
C THR A 140 -1.15 -7.78 -5.75
N GLN A 141 -2.29 -7.81 -6.44
CA GLN A 141 -2.51 -7.03 -7.66
C GLN A 141 -2.45 -5.52 -7.43
N TYR A 142 -3.01 -5.01 -6.34
CA TYR A 142 -2.89 -3.59 -5.98
C TYR A 142 -1.42 -3.18 -5.82
N PHE A 143 -0.66 -3.95 -5.04
CA PHE A 143 0.77 -3.68 -4.84
C PHE A 143 1.59 -3.89 -6.11
N SER A 144 1.09 -4.64 -7.10
CA SER A 144 1.82 -4.84 -8.35
C SER A 144 2.00 -3.56 -9.20
N GLY A 145 1.15 -2.55 -8.96
CA GLY A 145 1.21 -1.22 -9.56
C GLY A 145 1.46 -0.07 -8.56
N ASN A 146 1.29 -0.32 -7.26
CA ASN A 146 1.43 0.69 -6.19
C ASN A 146 2.37 0.21 -5.09
N TYR A 147 3.66 0.04 -5.40
CA TYR A 147 4.66 -0.41 -4.42
C TYR A 147 4.94 0.70 -3.39
N PRO A 148 4.76 0.47 -2.08
CA PRO A 148 5.13 1.48 -1.10
C PRO A 148 6.65 1.61 -1.08
N ILE A 149 7.14 2.84 -1.25
CA ILE A 149 8.56 3.14 -1.29
C ILE A 149 9.22 2.64 0.01
N GLY A 150 10.38 2.00 -0.13
CA GLY A 150 11.13 1.47 1.02
C GLY A 150 10.67 0.08 1.50
N THR A 151 9.65 -0.52 0.88
CA THR A 151 9.27 -1.91 1.17
C THR A 151 10.11 -2.94 0.41
N LEU A 152 10.11 -4.18 0.90
CA LEU A 152 10.72 -5.31 0.20
C LEU A 152 10.17 -5.46 -1.22
N LEU A 153 8.85 -5.32 -1.41
CA LEU A 153 8.20 -5.39 -2.72
C LEU A 153 8.70 -4.31 -3.68
N ALA A 154 8.85 -3.06 -3.19
CA ALA A 154 9.47 -1.99 -3.98
C ALA A 154 10.93 -2.29 -4.30
N SER A 155 11.67 -2.91 -3.38
CA SER A 155 13.08 -3.27 -3.60
C SER A 155 13.26 -4.42 -4.59
N GLU A 156 12.39 -5.43 -4.57
CA GLU A 156 12.38 -6.55 -5.52
C GLU A 156 12.01 -6.08 -6.93
N LYS A 157 11.07 -5.15 -7.05
CA LYS A 157 10.77 -4.49 -8.34
C LYS A 157 11.78 -3.40 -8.73
N SER A 158 12.55 -2.84 -7.80
CA SER A 158 13.62 -1.89 -8.14
C SER A 158 14.75 -2.54 -8.94
N ASP A 159 14.90 -3.88 -8.90
CA ASP A 159 15.76 -4.60 -9.84
C ASP A 159 15.27 -4.51 -11.30
N ILE A 160 13.99 -4.16 -11.52
CA ILE A 160 13.38 -3.90 -12.84
C ILE A 160 13.61 -2.43 -13.28
N GLU A 161 13.79 -1.50 -12.35
CA GLU A 161 14.07 -0.07 -12.66
C GLU A 161 15.57 0.28 -12.68
N ARG A 162 16.44 -0.57 -12.13
CA ARG A 162 17.88 -0.40 -12.29
C ARG A 162 18.23 -0.59 -13.77
N PRO A 163 18.82 0.41 -14.44
CA PRO A 163 19.23 0.24 -15.81
C PRO A 163 20.25 -0.90 -15.86
N ARG A 164 20.14 -1.81 -16.83
CA ARG A 164 21.10 -2.93 -16.97
C ARG A 164 22.55 -2.46 -16.96
N HIS A 165 22.77 -1.28 -17.56
CA HIS A 165 24.08 -0.67 -17.67
C HIS A 165 24.04 0.80 -17.30
N TYR A 166 25.16 1.30 -16.80
CA TYR A 166 25.42 2.71 -16.55
C TYR A 166 26.75 3.10 -17.20
N VAL A 167 26.82 4.28 -17.81
CA VAL A 167 28.07 4.84 -18.32
C VAL A 167 28.62 5.80 -17.28
N VAL A 168 29.83 5.51 -16.79
CA VAL A 168 30.52 6.31 -15.78
C VAL A 168 30.75 7.73 -16.29
N LEU A 169 30.33 8.74 -15.54
CA LEU A 169 30.52 10.14 -15.88
C LEU A 169 31.76 10.72 -15.17
N PRO A 170 32.31 11.85 -15.66
CA PRO A 170 33.37 12.56 -14.94
C PRO A 170 32.96 12.88 -13.50
N GLY A 171 33.78 12.48 -12.52
CA GLY A 171 33.53 12.70 -11.09
C GLY A 171 32.72 11.61 -10.37
N ASP A 172 32.32 10.55 -11.09
CA ASP A 172 31.72 9.36 -10.48
C ASP A 172 32.76 8.52 -9.71
N THR A 173 32.27 7.86 -8.66
CA THR A 173 33.02 6.83 -7.92
C THR A 173 32.17 5.58 -7.81
N ALA A 174 32.80 4.41 -7.65
CA ALA A 174 32.08 3.16 -7.43
C ALA A 174 31.12 3.27 -6.23
N TYR A 175 31.52 4.00 -5.19
CA TYR A 175 30.65 4.31 -4.05
C TYR A 175 29.42 5.14 -4.43
N LYS A 176 29.58 6.28 -5.13
CA LYS A 176 28.45 7.13 -5.57
C LYS A 176 27.46 6.35 -6.45
N ILE A 177 27.97 5.58 -7.41
CA ILE A 177 27.15 4.74 -8.30
C ILE A 177 26.42 3.65 -7.49
N SER A 178 27.12 2.99 -6.57
CA SER A 178 26.55 1.95 -5.71
C SER A 178 25.40 2.48 -4.85
N LYS A 179 25.55 3.70 -4.30
CA LYS A 179 24.54 4.39 -3.51
C LYS A 179 23.33 4.81 -4.35
N LYS A 180 23.59 5.35 -5.56
CA LYS A 180 22.56 5.75 -6.52
C LYS A 180 21.67 4.58 -6.94
N TYR A 181 22.27 3.43 -7.21
CA TYR A 181 21.54 2.23 -7.66
C TYR A 181 21.23 1.24 -6.54
N LYS A 182 21.51 1.59 -5.27
CA LYS A 182 21.25 0.76 -4.08
C LYS A 182 21.83 -0.66 -4.20
N ILE A 183 23.02 -0.79 -4.78
CA ILE A 183 23.82 -2.03 -4.83
C ILE A 183 25.04 -1.85 -3.93
N SER A 184 25.57 -2.92 -3.33
CA SER A 184 26.81 -2.79 -2.56
C SER A 184 28.00 -2.59 -3.50
N VAL A 185 29.03 -1.85 -3.06
CA VAL A 185 30.28 -1.68 -3.83
C VAL A 185 30.88 -3.04 -4.18
N LYS A 186 30.88 -3.98 -3.22
CA LYS A 186 31.35 -5.37 -3.44
C LYS A 186 30.56 -6.09 -4.54
N LYS A 187 29.23 -5.91 -4.60
CA LYS A 187 28.40 -6.48 -5.66
C LYS A 187 28.72 -5.81 -7.00
N LEU A 188 28.80 -4.48 -7.07
CA LEU A 188 29.16 -3.74 -8.29
C LEU A 188 30.51 -4.19 -8.87
N ILE A 189 31.52 -4.35 -8.01
CA ILE A 189 32.86 -4.85 -8.38
C ILE A 189 32.76 -6.25 -8.97
N LYS A 190 32.05 -7.15 -8.30
CA LYS A 190 31.88 -8.54 -8.75
C LYS A 190 31.15 -8.64 -10.10
N LEU A 191 30.09 -7.85 -10.31
CA LEU A 191 29.33 -7.85 -11.58
C LEU A 191 30.17 -7.41 -12.78
N ASN A 192 31.19 -6.58 -12.54
CA ASN A 192 31.97 -5.92 -13.58
C ASN A 192 33.42 -6.40 -13.64
N ASN A 193 33.78 -7.41 -12.84
CA ASN A 193 35.14 -7.92 -12.72
C ASN A 193 36.18 -6.81 -12.47
N LEU A 194 35.84 -5.82 -11.64
CA LEU A 194 36.72 -4.68 -11.36
C LEU A 194 37.88 -5.10 -10.45
N LYS A 195 39.06 -4.54 -10.71
CA LYS A 195 40.22 -4.67 -9.82
C LYS A 195 40.15 -3.58 -8.75
N GLY A 196 39.43 -3.87 -7.67
CA GLY A 196 39.12 -2.89 -6.62
C GLY A 196 37.97 -1.97 -7.01
N ASP A 197 37.93 -0.75 -6.47
CA ASP A 197 36.86 0.24 -6.66
C ASP A 197 37.14 1.29 -7.75
N LYS A 198 38.24 1.12 -8.50
CA LYS A 198 38.63 2.01 -9.60
C LYS A 198 37.68 1.86 -10.79
N ILE A 199 37.19 3.00 -11.27
CA ILE A 199 36.36 3.14 -12.47
C ILE A 199 36.83 4.33 -13.30
N TYR A 200 36.59 4.30 -14.60
CA TYR A 200 37.02 5.35 -15.54
C TYR A 200 35.83 6.01 -16.22
N SER A 201 35.91 7.32 -16.46
CA SER A 201 34.90 8.03 -17.24
C SER A 201 34.69 7.38 -18.62
N GLY A 202 33.44 7.22 -19.04
CA GLY A 202 33.05 6.51 -20.26
C GLY A 202 32.96 4.99 -20.11
N GLN A 203 33.40 4.41 -18.99
CA GLN A 203 33.30 2.97 -18.75
C GLN A 203 31.83 2.55 -18.60
N LYS A 204 31.42 1.49 -19.30
CA LYS A 204 30.09 0.89 -19.16
C LYS A 204 30.10 -0.15 -18.05
N LEU A 205 29.31 0.06 -17.00
CA LEU A 205 29.16 -0.84 -15.86
C LEU A 205 27.81 -1.53 -15.89
N ARG A 206 27.79 -2.84 -15.67
CA ARG A 206 26.61 -3.65 -15.35
C ARG A 206 26.14 -3.35 -13.94
N ILE A 207 24.88 -2.95 -13.82
CA ILE A 207 24.25 -2.63 -12.52
C ILE A 207 23.35 -3.79 -12.05
N THR A 208 22.82 -4.59 -12.97
CA THR A 208 21.96 -5.76 -12.69
C THR A 208 22.46 -7.04 -13.34
N ASP A 209 22.01 -8.18 -12.81
CA ASP A 209 22.41 -9.52 -13.26
C ASP A 209 21.59 -10.03 -14.47
N LYS A 210 20.48 -9.38 -14.84
CA LYS A 210 19.51 -9.79 -15.87
C LYS A 210 19.37 -8.82 -17.03
#